data_AF-A0A5C7RNM2-F1
#
_entry.id   AF-A0A5C7RNM2-F1
#
_cell.length_a   1.000
_cell.length_b   1.000
_cell.length_c   1.000
_cell.angle_alpha   90.00
_cell.angle_beta   90.00
_cell.angle_gamma   90.00
#
_symmetry.space_group_name_H-M   'P 1'
#
loop_
_entity.id
_entity.type
_entity.pdbx_description
1 polymer ?
#
loop_
_entity_poly.entity_id
_entity_poly.type
_entity_poly.pdbx_seq_one_letter_code
_entity_poly.pdbx_strand_id
1 'polypeptide(L)'
;MPGHVVERAYVWDRFVRLHHWSLAVLVLLDAFILDGGGPWHRWAGYAALGLVGGRLVWGAIGSRYARFSDFFPTPARIRAYLVRPGVAMRGHNPLGATMVFAMLGLVIALGVTGWLMGTDAYWGEEWLEDLHETLSDVLLACVALHVAGVAWVSRKTRINLPRAMLTGYKIRGTHSAPFAHPETTPGD
;
A
#
# COMPACT_ATOMS: atom_id res chain seq x y z
N MET A 1 -17.25 -12.36 -24.51
CA MET A 1 -18.39 -12.41 -23.58
C MET A 1 -17.88 -12.09 -22.18
N PRO A 2 -18.49 -11.16 -21.42
CA PRO A 2 -18.11 -10.97 -20.03
C PRO A 2 -18.35 -12.29 -19.29
N GLY A 3 -17.28 -12.92 -18.81
CA GLY A 3 -17.34 -14.23 -18.18
C GLY A 3 -18.28 -14.21 -16.97
N HIS A 4 -19.03 -15.30 -16.76
CA HIS A 4 -19.92 -15.44 -15.61
C HIS A 4 -19.17 -15.18 -14.31
N VAL A 5 -19.75 -14.35 -13.44
CA VAL A 5 -19.23 -14.11 -12.09
C VAL A 5 -19.47 -15.36 -11.27
N VAL A 6 -18.38 -15.97 -10.79
CA VAL A 6 -18.43 -17.19 -9.96
C VAL A 6 -18.41 -16.83 -8.48
N GLU A 7 -17.63 -15.83 -8.09
CA GLU A 7 -17.54 -15.37 -6.70
C GLU A 7 -17.35 -13.85 -6.66
N ARG A 8 -18.02 -13.19 -5.72
CA ARG A 8 -17.85 -11.76 -5.43
C ARG A 8 -17.61 -11.59 -3.94
N ALA A 9 -16.42 -11.12 -3.58
CA ALA A 9 -16.02 -10.90 -2.19
C ALA A 9 -15.86 -9.41 -1.91
N TYR A 10 -16.51 -8.90 -0.86
CA TYR A 10 -16.24 -7.56 -0.35
C TYR A 10 -14.98 -7.61 0.50
N VAL A 11 -13.93 -6.90 0.06
CA VAL A 11 -12.60 -6.97 0.68
C VAL A 11 -12.17 -5.61 1.20
N TRP A 12 -12.29 -4.56 0.38
CA TRP A 12 -11.82 -3.24 0.74
C TRP A 12 -12.97 -2.35 1.18
N ASP A 13 -13.01 -2.08 2.50
CA ASP A 13 -13.99 -1.17 3.08
C ASP A 13 -13.81 0.27 2.56
N ARG A 14 -14.80 1.13 2.83
CA ARG A 14 -14.80 2.51 2.32
C ARG A 14 -13.61 3.32 2.82
N PHE A 15 -13.23 3.17 4.09
CA PHE A 15 -12.13 3.89 4.68
C PHE A 15 -10.81 3.53 3.97
N VAL A 16 -10.53 2.24 3.81
CA VAL A 16 -9.31 1.75 3.15
C VAL A 16 -9.18 2.29 1.73
N ARG A 17 -10.29 2.36 0.97
CA ARG A 17 -10.28 2.88 -0.40
C ARG A 17 -10.03 4.39 -0.44
N LEU A 18 -10.73 5.15 0.41
CA LEU A 18 -10.53 6.60 0.50
C LEU A 18 -9.09 6.92 0.91
N HIS A 19 -8.61 6.30 1.99
CA HIS A 19 -7.23 6.46 2.46
C HIS A 19 -6.22 6.18 1.35
N HIS A 20 -6.33 5.05 0.65
CA HIS A 20 -5.37 4.68 -0.39
C HIS A 20 -5.35 5.69 -1.54
N TRP A 21 -6.52 6.06 -2.09
CA TRP A 21 -6.56 6.98 -3.22
C TRP A 21 -6.17 8.40 -2.82
N SER A 22 -6.54 8.85 -1.61
CA SER A 22 -6.06 10.13 -1.08
C SER A 22 -4.55 10.14 -0.91
N LEU A 23 -3.97 9.10 -0.31
CA LEU A 23 -2.52 9.02 -0.11
C LEU A 23 -1.78 8.92 -1.46
N ALA A 24 -2.28 8.09 -2.39
CA ALA A 24 -1.68 7.95 -3.71
C ALA A 24 -1.70 9.27 -4.51
N VAL A 25 -2.84 9.98 -4.52
CA VAL A 25 -2.93 11.30 -5.17
C VAL A 25 -1.96 12.27 -4.50
N LEU A 26 -1.94 12.31 -3.18
CA LEU A 26 -1.12 13.25 -2.45
C LEU A 26 0.39 13.01 -2.68
N VAL A 27 0.85 11.76 -2.64
CA VAL A 27 2.24 11.40 -2.97
C VAL A 27 2.60 11.79 -4.41
N LEU A 28 1.70 11.57 -5.38
CA LEU A 28 1.97 11.92 -6.77
C LEU A 28 1.95 13.44 -7.02
N LEU A 29 1.04 14.18 -6.37
CA LEU A 29 1.04 15.64 -6.43
C LEU A 29 2.33 16.19 -5.82
N ASP A 30 2.71 15.68 -4.64
CA ASP A 30 3.88 16.13 -3.91
C ASP A 30 5.18 15.87 -4.68
N ALA A 31 5.31 14.70 -5.30
CA ALA A 31 6.51 14.31 -6.04
C ALA A 31 6.69 15.02 -7.41
N PHE A 32 5.60 15.40 -8.08
CA PHE A 32 5.68 15.84 -9.49
C PHE A 32 5.13 17.24 -9.75
N ILE A 33 4.38 17.82 -8.81
CA ILE A 33 3.67 19.10 -9.02
C ILE A 33 4.04 20.14 -7.95
N LEU A 34 4.23 19.73 -6.69
CA LEU A 34 4.55 20.67 -5.62
C LEU A 34 6.05 20.95 -5.57
N ASP A 35 6.40 22.20 -5.31
CA ASP A 35 7.79 22.61 -5.13
C ASP A 35 8.34 22.03 -3.82
N GLY A 36 9.42 21.24 -3.91
CA GLY A 36 10.13 20.68 -2.77
C GLY A 36 10.54 21.76 -1.77
N GLY A 37 10.35 21.47 -0.48
CA GLY A 37 10.59 22.44 0.60
C GLY A 37 9.59 23.60 0.69
N GLY A 38 8.71 23.79 -0.31
CA GLY A 38 7.70 24.85 -0.33
C GLY A 38 6.56 24.65 0.68
N PRO A 39 5.72 25.68 0.94
CA PRO A 39 4.62 25.58 1.90
C PRO A 39 3.63 24.47 1.57
N TRP A 40 3.29 24.29 0.29
CA TRP A 40 2.34 23.27 -0.15
C TRP A 40 2.89 21.85 0.01
N HIS A 41 4.18 21.64 -0.28
CA HIS A 41 4.87 20.37 -0.02
C HIS A 41 4.82 19.99 1.46
N ARG A 42 5.10 20.94 2.37
CA ARG A 42 5.02 20.68 3.82
C ARG A 42 3.60 20.33 4.27
N TRP A 43 2.59 21.07 3.81
CA TRP A 43 1.19 20.75 4.12
C TRP A 43 0.75 19.40 3.56
N ALA A 44 1.21 19.05 2.36
CA ALA A 44 1.00 17.73 1.78
C ALA A 44 1.62 16.65 2.67
N GLY A 45 2.90 16.79 3.07
CA GLY A 45 3.57 15.88 3.99
C GLY A 45 2.81 15.67 5.31
N TYR A 46 2.31 16.75 5.94
CA TYR A 46 1.49 16.63 7.15
C TYR A 46 0.13 15.95 6.91
N ALA A 47 -0.51 16.22 5.78
CA ALA A 47 -1.73 15.52 5.39
C ALA A 47 -1.45 14.01 5.15
N ALA A 48 -0.31 13.66 4.55
CA ALA A 48 0.14 12.28 4.37
C ALA A 48 0.30 11.58 5.73
N LEU A 49 0.99 12.23 6.67
CA LEU A 49 1.16 11.74 8.04
C LEU A 49 -0.19 11.53 8.75
N GLY A 50 -1.13 12.47 8.61
CA GLY A 50 -2.48 12.34 9.14
C GLY A 50 -3.22 11.13 8.57
N LEU A 51 -3.13 10.91 7.24
CA LEU A 51 -3.69 9.74 6.58
C LEU A 51 -3.05 8.44 7.07
N VAL A 52 -1.73 8.42 7.26
CA VAL A 52 -1.02 7.27 7.83
C VAL A 52 -1.47 7.01 9.27
N GLY A 53 -1.58 8.04 10.11
CA GLY A 53 -2.09 7.91 11.48
C GLY A 53 -3.49 7.30 11.52
N GLY A 54 -4.40 7.79 10.68
CA GLY A 54 -5.73 7.20 10.52
C GLY A 54 -5.67 5.74 10.05
N ARG A 55 -4.76 5.41 9.14
CA ARG A 55 -4.54 4.03 8.67
C ARG A 55 -3.99 3.11 9.74
N LEU A 56 -3.12 3.60 10.62
CA LEU A 56 -2.59 2.84 11.76
C LEU A 56 -3.72 2.48 12.73
N VAL A 57 -4.57 3.46 13.08
CA VAL A 57 -5.75 3.24 13.92
C VAL A 57 -6.70 2.24 13.26
N TRP A 58 -7.07 2.45 12.00
CA TRP A 58 -7.97 1.54 11.28
C TRP A 58 -7.36 0.15 11.06
N GLY A 59 -6.02 0.06 11.02
CA GLY A 59 -5.30 -1.21 10.97
C GLY A 59 -5.31 -1.99 12.29
N ALA A 60 -5.68 -1.36 13.40
CA ALA A 60 -5.91 -2.05 14.66
C ALA A 60 -7.38 -2.48 14.81
N ILE A 61 -8.33 -1.56 14.58
CA ILE A 61 -9.74 -1.75 14.95
C ILE A 61 -10.71 -1.96 13.77
N GLY A 62 -10.24 -1.81 12.54
CA GLY A 62 -11.10 -1.76 11.35
C GLY A 62 -11.71 -3.10 10.93
N SER A 63 -12.17 -3.15 9.68
CA SER A 63 -12.73 -4.37 9.09
C SER A 63 -11.68 -5.48 9.00
N ARG A 64 -12.14 -6.74 8.87
CA ARG A 64 -11.27 -7.94 8.85
C ARG A 64 -10.02 -7.77 7.97
N TYR A 65 -10.21 -7.41 6.70
CA TYR A 65 -9.12 -7.29 5.72
C TYR A 65 -8.31 -5.98 5.84
N ALA A 66 -8.77 -5.03 6.67
CA ALA A 66 -8.05 -3.80 6.97
C ALA A 66 -7.07 -3.97 8.13
N ARG A 67 -7.34 -4.90 9.05
CA ARG A 67 -6.51 -5.13 10.24
C ARG A 67 -5.16 -5.71 9.89
N PHE A 68 -4.10 -5.16 10.47
CA PHE A 68 -2.73 -5.61 10.25
C PHE A 68 -2.53 -7.08 10.67
N SER A 69 -3.23 -7.53 11.70
CA SER A 69 -3.17 -8.93 12.16
C SER A 69 -3.66 -9.94 11.11
N ASP A 70 -4.56 -9.56 10.19
CA ASP A 70 -5.08 -10.45 9.14
C ASP A 70 -4.02 -10.73 8.05
N PHE A 71 -3.16 -9.76 7.78
CA PHE A 71 -2.23 -9.82 6.65
C PHE A 71 -0.77 -9.57 6.98
N PHE A 72 -0.39 -9.60 8.26
CA PHE A 72 1.01 -9.37 8.66
C PHE A 72 1.98 -10.29 7.90
N PRO A 73 3.01 -9.75 7.21
CA PRO A 73 3.86 -10.51 6.30
C PRO A 73 4.98 -11.22 7.07
N THR A 74 4.66 -12.31 7.76
CA THR A 74 5.67 -13.12 8.45
C THR A 74 6.65 -13.75 7.47
N PRO A 75 7.91 -14.03 7.86
CA PRO A 75 8.89 -14.66 6.98
C PRO A 75 8.40 -15.97 6.37
N ALA A 76 7.65 -16.78 7.13
CA ALA A 76 7.04 -18.01 6.66
C ALA A 76 6.04 -17.75 5.51
N ARG A 77 5.10 -16.82 5.69
CA ARG A 77 4.11 -16.44 4.67
C ARG A 77 4.77 -15.88 3.40
N ILE A 78 5.83 -15.08 3.56
CA ILE A 78 6.60 -14.54 2.42
C ILE A 78 7.26 -15.70 1.65
N ARG A 79 8.02 -16.56 2.33
CA ARG A 79 8.72 -17.70 1.69
C ARG A 79 7.73 -18.63 0.99
N ALA A 80 6.62 -18.97 1.66
CA ALA A 80 5.53 -19.74 1.09
C ALA A 80 4.98 -19.13 -0.20
N TYR A 81 4.75 -17.82 -0.20
CA TYR A 81 4.28 -17.12 -1.39
C TYR A 81 5.32 -17.06 -2.50
N LEU A 82 6.63 -16.96 -2.18
CA LEU A 82 7.70 -16.96 -3.17
C LEU A 82 7.83 -18.31 -3.90
N VAL A 83 7.51 -19.43 -3.25
CA VAL A 83 7.46 -20.75 -3.90
C VAL A 83 6.32 -20.84 -4.93
N ARG A 84 5.19 -20.18 -4.65
CA ARG A 84 4.01 -20.21 -5.53
C ARG A 84 3.43 -18.80 -5.71
N PRO A 85 4.14 -17.91 -6.41
CA PRO A 85 3.78 -16.50 -6.42
C PRO A 85 2.54 -16.29 -7.29
N GLY A 86 1.69 -15.32 -6.96
CA GLY A 86 0.47 -15.01 -7.72
C GLY A 86 -0.69 -15.98 -7.50
N VAL A 87 -0.71 -16.67 -6.36
CA VAL A 87 -1.92 -17.31 -5.85
C VAL A 87 -2.95 -16.23 -5.51
N ALA A 88 -4.20 -16.44 -5.92
CA ALA A 88 -5.28 -15.49 -5.66
C ALA A 88 -5.65 -15.51 -4.17
N MET A 89 -5.51 -14.38 -3.47
CA MET A 89 -5.89 -14.24 -2.07
C MET A 89 -7.05 -13.26 -1.93
N ARG A 90 -7.96 -13.54 -0.97
CA ARG A 90 -9.10 -12.66 -0.68
C ARG A 90 -8.61 -11.32 -0.13
N GLY A 91 -7.80 -11.31 0.91
CA GLY A 91 -7.15 -10.12 1.48
C GLY A 91 -5.88 -9.71 0.72
N HIS A 92 -4.88 -9.22 1.44
CA HIS A 92 -3.56 -8.96 0.88
C HIS A 92 -2.81 -10.27 0.65
N ASN A 93 -1.97 -10.29 -0.39
CA ASN A 93 -0.93 -11.31 -0.49
C ASN A 93 0.32 -10.87 0.30
N PRO A 94 1.20 -11.79 0.73
CA PRO A 94 2.35 -11.45 1.57
C PRO A 94 3.28 -10.37 1.00
N LEU A 95 3.55 -10.36 -0.31
CA LEU A 95 4.38 -9.30 -0.91
C LEU A 95 3.66 -7.94 -0.95
N GLY A 96 2.35 -7.95 -1.22
CA GLY A 96 1.52 -6.74 -1.14
C GLY A 96 1.43 -6.21 0.28
N ALA A 97 1.37 -7.09 1.27
CA ALA A 97 1.43 -6.74 2.69
C ALA A 97 2.77 -6.08 3.05
N THR A 98 3.90 -6.65 2.61
CA THR A 98 5.22 -6.02 2.79
C THR A 98 5.26 -4.61 2.21
N MET A 99 4.72 -4.39 1.02
CA MET A 99 4.64 -3.06 0.41
C MET A 99 3.81 -2.07 1.24
N VAL A 100 2.70 -2.51 1.85
CA VAL A 100 1.92 -1.65 2.75
C VAL A 100 2.79 -1.16 3.92
N PHE A 101 3.48 -2.07 4.62
CA PHE A 101 4.32 -1.67 5.75
C PHE A 101 5.52 -0.82 5.34
N ALA A 102 6.17 -1.15 4.22
CA ALA A 102 7.30 -0.39 3.69
C ALA A 102 6.89 1.05 3.36
N MET A 103 5.81 1.24 2.59
CA MET A 103 5.37 2.59 2.21
C MET A 103 4.81 3.39 3.39
N LEU A 104 4.10 2.76 4.35
CA LEU A 104 3.69 3.46 5.57
C LEU A 104 4.91 3.92 6.39
N GLY A 105 5.92 3.06 6.52
CA GLY A 105 7.18 3.40 7.20
C GLY A 105 7.93 4.55 6.50
N LEU A 106 8.02 4.52 5.17
CA LEU A 106 8.66 5.57 4.38
C LEU A 106 7.94 6.92 4.52
N VAL A 107 6.60 6.94 4.45
CA VAL A 107 5.83 8.18 4.64
C VAL A 107 6.01 8.73 6.06
N ILE A 108 6.08 7.86 7.08
CA ILE A 108 6.40 8.28 8.45
C ILE A 108 7.81 8.88 8.50
N ALA A 109 8.79 8.21 7.92
CA ALA A 109 10.18 8.67 7.90
C ALA A 109 10.31 10.03 7.21
N LEU A 110 9.70 10.20 6.03
CA LEU A 110 9.63 11.48 5.31
C LEU A 110 8.98 12.58 6.14
N GLY A 111 7.87 12.28 6.80
CA GLY A 111 7.22 13.26 7.66
C GLY A 111 8.06 13.66 8.87
N VAL A 112 8.83 12.72 9.44
CA VAL A 112 9.77 12.99 10.54
C VAL A 112 10.95 13.83 10.05
N THR A 113 11.63 13.43 8.97
CA THR A 113 12.77 14.19 8.43
C THR A 113 12.33 15.58 7.95
N GLY A 114 11.18 15.68 7.29
CA GLY A 114 10.60 16.96 6.86
C GLY A 114 10.23 17.89 8.02
N TRP A 115 9.74 17.34 9.15
CA TRP A 115 9.52 18.12 10.36
C TRP A 115 10.83 18.56 11.01
N LEU A 116 11.83 17.66 11.11
CA LEU A 116 13.14 17.96 11.71
C LEU A 116 13.86 19.09 10.97
N MET A 117 13.84 19.11 9.64
CA MET A 117 14.45 20.20 8.85
C MET A 117 13.87 21.58 9.15
N GLY A 118 12.65 21.66 9.72
CA GLY A 118 12.04 22.91 10.16
C GLY A 118 12.39 23.35 11.58
N THR A 119 13.22 22.58 12.30
CA THR A 119 13.59 22.87 13.69
C THR A 119 14.94 23.59 13.78
N ASP A 120 15.12 24.44 14.80
CA ASP A 120 16.38 25.18 15.02
C ASP A 120 17.61 24.25 15.14
N ALA A 121 17.41 23.00 15.58
CA ALA A 121 18.49 22.04 15.78
C ALA A 121 19.02 21.42 14.48
N TYR A 122 18.21 21.41 13.41
CA TYR A 122 18.54 20.75 12.15
C TYR A 122 18.29 21.62 10.91
N TRP A 123 18.02 22.90 11.11
CA TRP A 123 17.81 23.86 10.03
C TRP A 123 19.10 24.03 9.21
N GLY A 124 19.02 23.75 7.90
CA GLY A 124 20.15 23.88 6.98
C GLY A 124 21.16 22.72 7.02
N GLU A 125 20.83 21.61 7.68
CA GLU A 125 21.67 20.41 7.72
C GLU A 125 21.53 19.59 6.42
N GLU A 126 22.55 19.66 5.56
CA GLU A 126 22.56 19.00 4.23
C GLU A 126 22.30 17.49 4.30
N TRP A 127 22.89 16.79 5.28
CA TRP A 127 22.71 15.34 5.39
C TRP A 127 21.26 14.92 5.64
N LEU A 128 20.46 15.79 6.28
CA LEU A 128 19.06 15.53 6.57
C LEU A 128 18.19 15.79 5.34
N GLU A 129 18.55 16.79 4.53
CA GLU A 129 17.95 17.06 3.22
C GLU A 129 18.21 15.89 2.27
N ASP A 130 19.47 15.45 2.14
CA ASP A 130 19.87 14.29 1.34
C ASP A 130 19.13 13.01 1.77
N LEU A 131 18.98 12.81 3.09
CA LEU A 131 18.22 11.68 3.62
C LEU A 131 16.74 11.78 3.24
N HIS A 132 16.12 12.96 3.34
CA HIS A 132 14.73 13.17 2.96
C HIS A 132 14.52 12.92 1.46
N GLU A 133 15.40 13.44 0.61
CA GLU A 133 15.38 13.21 -0.84
C GLU A 133 15.54 11.72 -1.17
N THR A 134 16.52 11.05 -0.56
CA THR A 134 16.75 9.61 -0.74
C THR A 134 15.51 8.80 -0.32
N LEU A 135 14.87 9.14 0.80
CA LEU A 135 13.64 8.48 1.23
C LEU A 135 12.49 8.68 0.24
N SER A 136 12.42 9.86 -0.40
CA SER A 136 11.42 10.18 -1.42
C SER A 136 11.62 9.32 -2.66
N ASP A 137 12.87 9.21 -3.15
CA ASP A 137 13.22 8.35 -4.27
C ASP A 137 12.90 6.87 -4.01
N VAL A 138 13.21 6.39 -2.80
CA VAL A 138 12.88 5.02 -2.38
C VAL A 138 11.36 4.81 -2.31
N LEU A 139 10.60 5.80 -1.84
CA LEU A 139 9.13 5.75 -1.85
C LEU A 139 8.59 5.67 -3.28
N LEU A 140 9.07 6.50 -4.21
CA LEU A 140 8.65 6.48 -5.61
C LEU A 140 9.00 5.15 -6.30
N ALA A 141 10.19 4.61 -6.04
CA ALA A 141 10.56 3.28 -6.50
C ALA A 141 9.61 2.21 -5.96
N CYS A 142 9.25 2.28 -4.68
CA CYS A 142 8.28 1.38 -4.05
C CYS A 142 6.88 1.52 -4.65
N VAL A 143 6.43 2.73 -4.98
CA VAL A 143 5.16 2.98 -5.70
C VAL A 143 5.18 2.32 -7.09
N ALA A 144 6.26 2.49 -7.84
CA ALA A 144 6.41 1.86 -9.16
C ALA A 144 6.38 0.33 -9.05
N LEU A 145 7.13 -0.24 -8.11
CA LEU A 145 7.13 -1.68 -7.83
C LEU A 145 5.75 -2.18 -7.38
N HIS A 146 5.04 -1.41 -6.56
CA HIS A 146 3.69 -1.73 -6.13
C HIS A 146 2.74 -1.82 -7.33
N VAL A 147 2.73 -0.82 -8.21
CA VAL A 147 1.89 -0.81 -9.42
C VAL A 147 2.24 -1.97 -10.35
N ALA A 148 3.53 -2.23 -10.56
CA ALA A 148 4.00 -3.37 -11.36
C ALA A 148 3.55 -4.71 -10.77
N GLY A 149 3.65 -4.88 -9.45
CA GLY A 149 3.16 -6.04 -8.71
C GLY A 149 1.65 -6.22 -8.83
N VAL A 150 0.88 -5.15 -8.69
CA VAL A 150 -0.58 -5.15 -8.88
C VAL A 150 -0.95 -5.58 -10.30
N ALA A 151 -0.28 -5.04 -11.31
CA ALA A 151 -0.49 -5.42 -12.70
C ALA A 151 -0.11 -6.88 -12.97
N TRP A 152 0.99 -7.36 -12.40
CA TRP A 152 1.43 -8.75 -12.53
C TRP A 152 0.45 -9.73 -11.87
N VAL A 153 0.07 -9.51 -10.60
CA VAL A 153 -0.90 -10.36 -9.89
C VAL A 153 -2.25 -10.33 -10.58
N SER A 154 -2.71 -9.15 -11.05
CA SER A 154 -4.00 -9.03 -11.74
C SER A 154 -4.04 -9.86 -13.02
N ARG A 155 -2.95 -9.85 -13.81
CA ARG A 155 -2.82 -10.66 -15.02
C ARG A 155 -2.75 -12.15 -14.68
N LYS A 156 -1.90 -12.53 -13.72
CA LYS A 156 -1.67 -13.93 -13.36
C LYS A 156 -2.91 -14.62 -12.77
N THR A 157 -3.65 -13.91 -11.92
CA THR A 157 -4.89 -14.44 -11.29
C THR A 157 -6.13 -14.22 -12.14
N ARG A 158 -6.04 -13.37 -13.18
CA ARG A 158 -7.18 -12.82 -13.93
C ARG A 158 -8.24 -12.18 -13.02
N ILE A 159 -7.80 -11.51 -11.95
CA ILE A 159 -8.64 -10.74 -11.04
C ILE A 159 -8.19 -9.28 -11.11
N ASN A 160 -9.08 -8.37 -11.48
CA ASN A 160 -8.74 -6.96 -11.63
C ASN A 160 -8.62 -6.27 -10.26
N LEU A 161 -7.38 -6.17 -9.74
CA LEU A 161 -7.11 -5.58 -8.44
C LEU A 161 -7.33 -4.06 -8.39
N PRO A 162 -6.96 -3.25 -9.41
CA PRO A 162 -7.31 -1.83 -9.44
C PRO A 162 -8.82 -1.59 -9.34
N ARG A 163 -9.62 -2.36 -10.09
CA ARG A 163 -11.09 -2.29 -10.00
C ARG A 163 -11.59 -2.72 -8.62
N ALA A 164 -10.97 -3.72 -8.01
CA ALA A 164 -11.30 -4.08 -6.64
C ALA A 164 -11.03 -2.92 -5.69
N MET A 165 -9.92 -2.19 -5.86
CA MET A 165 -9.59 -1.04 -5.03
C MET A 165 -10.48 0.19 -5.24
N LEU A 166 -11.14 0.29 -6.39
CA LEU A 166 -12.16 1.32 -6.62
C LEU A 166 -13.52 0.92 -6.00
N THR A 167 -13.96 -0.31 -6.27
CA THR A 167 -15.32 -0.77 -5.92
C THR A 167 -15.44 -1.38 -4.52
N GLY A 168 -14.34 -1.85 -3.96
CA GLY A 168 -14.29 -2.67 -2.74
C GLY A 168 -14.47 -4.17 -2.96
N TYR A 169 -14.83 -4.60 -4.17
CA TYR A 169 -15.16 -5.98 -4.46
C TYR A 169 -14.11 -6.65 -5.34
N LYS A 170 -13.58 -7.78 -4.89
CA LYS A 170 -12.86 -8.71 -5.78
C LYS A 170 -13.88 -9.61 -6.47
N ILE A 171 -13.81 -9.63 -7.80
CA ILE A 171 -14.70 -10.41 -8.67
C ILE A 171 -13.88 -11.52 -9.30
N ARG A 172 -14.32 -12.77 -9.09
CA ARG A 172 -13.76 -13.97 -9.72
C ARG A 172 -14.69 -14.41 -10.84
N GLY A 173 -14.18 -14.47 -12.06
CA GLY A 173 -14.88 -15.05 -13.20
C GLY A 173 -14.54 -16.54 -13.39
N THR A 174 -15.18 -17.20 -14.36
CA THR A 174 -14.97 -18.62 -14.68
C THR A 174 -13.51 -18.99 -14.99
N HIS A 175 -12.74 -18.05 -15.54
CA HIS A 175 -11.33 -18.25 -15.88
C HIS A 175 -10.34 -17.64 -14.87
N SER A 176 -10.85 -17.05 -13.79
CA SER A 176 -10.00 -16.49 -12.73
C SER A 176 -9.52 -17.60 -11.80
N ALA A 177 -8.32 -17.44 -11.24
CA ALA A 177 -7.80 -18.39 -10.25
C ALA A 177 -8.72 -18.45 -9.02
N PRO A 178 -8.95 -19.64 -8.43
CA PRO A 178 -9.70 -19.77 -7.18
C PRO A 178 -8.94 -19.08 -6.04
N PHE A 179 -9.68 -18.47 -5.11
CA PHE A 179 -9.03 -17.92 -3.91
C PHE A 179 -8.45 -19.06 -3.07
N ALA A 180 -7.22 -18.87 -2.58
CA ALA A 180 -6.65 -19.76 -1.58
C ALA A 180 -7.54 -19.83 -0.34
N HIS A 181 -7.77 -21.05 0.13
CA HIS A 181 -8.40 -21.31 1.41
C HIS A 181 -7.34 -21.19 2.52
N PRO A 182 -7.73 -20.79 3.74
CA PRO A 182 -6.83 -20.70 4.90
C PRO A 182 -6.00 -21.99 5.06
N GLU A 183 -6.64 -23.16 4.98
CA GLU A 183 -6.02 -24.49 5.09
C GLU A 183 -5.03 -24.83 3.96
N THR A 184 -5.06 -24.10 2.86
CA THR A 184 -4.15 -24.27 1.72
C THR A 184 -3.08 -23.18 1.64
N THR A 185 -3.05 -22.29 2.65
CA THR A 185 -2.01 -21.27 2.78
C THR A 185 -0.77 -21.97 3.34
N PRO A 186 0.36 -22.01 2.63
CA PRO A 186 1.54 -22.65 3.20
C PRO A 186 2.06 -21.79 4.35
N GLY A 187 2.17 -22.36 5.55
CA GLY A 187 2.82 -21.74 6.71
C GLY A 187 1.91 -21.15 7.79
N ASP A 188 0.67 -21.65 7.94
CA ASP A 188 -0.01 -21.61 9.24
C ASP A 188 0.66 -22.57 10.23
#